data_AF-A0A9D7SAY7-F1
#
_entry.id   AF-A0A9D7SAY7-F1
#
_cell.length_a   1.000
_cell.length_b   1.000
_cell.length_c   1.000
_cell.angle_alpha   90.00
_cell.angle_beta   90.00
_cell.angle_gamma   90.00
#
_symmetry.space_group_name_H-M   'P 1'
#
loop_
_entity.id
_entity.type
_entity.pdbx_description
1 polymer ?
#
loop_
_entity_poly.entity_id
_entity_poly.type
_entity_poly.pdbx_seq_one_letter_code
_entity_poly.pdbx_strand_id
1 'polypeptide(L)'
;MKQIFQLDPWKIIEDQYRPEYQKIAESIFSQGNARMGGRGHFEEYYSGPSLIGNYVGGIYYPDKTRVGWWKNGYPQYYAKVLNAANWSAIDIYVNGERFDLNQSKVHHFKRTLHMDDGYLERSCTCELPSGAIIEIHAIRFLSMAWDECGACQYTITALQDATQIRVQSILDYDIRNEDANYQEDFWESVESYNASNLLYIHSQTKITAFQVCVGFETKFFLNGKLIDDGLIHERLSRKALHENSFVLQQGDSITIEKSMVQVSSLDYSAGEIASVCLEKVNTWKHI
;
A
#
# COMPACT_ATOMS: atom_id res chain seq x y z
N MET A 1 6.59 -18.35 -23.79
CA MET A 1 5.86 -17.39 -22.92
C MET A 1 4.43 -17.89 -22.76
N LYS A 2 3.86 -17.81 -21.55
CA LYS A 2 2.44 -18.12 -21.32
C LYS A 2 1.65 -16.81 -21.33
N GLN A 3 0.46 -16.82 -21.94
CA GLN A 3 -0.48 -15.71 -21.85
C GLN A 3 -1.22 -15.82 -20.52
N ILE A 4 -0.91 -14.92 -19.57
CA ILE A 4 -1.45 -14.95 -18.20
C ILE A 4 -2.67 -14.00 -18.09
N PHE A 5 -2.69 -12.95 -18.90
CA PHE A 5 -3.70 -11.88 -18.89
C PHE A 5 -4.54 -11.89 -20.17
N GLN A 6 -5.80 -11.49 -20.04
CA GLN A 6 -6.68 -11.27 -21.19
C GLN A 6 -6.29 -9.98 -21.91
N LEU A 7 -6.53 -9.96 -23.23
CA LEU A 7 -6.25 -8.81 -24.08
C LEU A 7 -7.49 -7.92 -24.17
N ASP A 8 -7.29 -6.64 -23.90
CA ASP A 8 -8.28 -5.58 -24.12
C ASP A 8 -7.53 -4.32 -24.60
N PRO A 9 -8.12 -3.47 -25.47
CA PRO A 9 -7.45 -2.28 -25.99
C PRO A 9 -6.98 -1.29 -24.92
N TRP A 10 -7.71 -1.20 -23.80
CA TRP A 10 -7.47 -0.24 -22.72
C TRP A 10 -7.29 -0.89 -21.35
N LYS A 11 -7.39 -2.22 -21.26
CA LYS A 11 -7.32 -2.93 -19.99
C LYS A 11 -6.32 -4.06 -20.02
N ILE A 12 -5.66 -4.27 -18.89
CA ILE A 12 -4.97 -5.53 -18.60
C ILE A 12 -5.83 -6.25 -17.57
N ILE A 13 -6.26 -7.49 -17.88
CA ILE A 13 -7.21 -8.22 -17.05
C ILE A 13 -6.62 -9.57 -16.64
N GLU A 14 -6.57 -9.83 -15.34
CA GLU A 14 -6.34 -11.13 -14.74
C GLU A 14 -7.68 -11.64 -14.18
N ASP A 15 -8.18 -12.75 -14.71
CA ASP A 15 -9.52 -13.28 -14.45
C ASP A 15 -9.54 -14.48 -13.50
N GLN A 16 -8.36 -14.88 -13.02
CA GLN A 16 -8.17 -16.01 -12.13
C GLN A 16 -7.00 -15.75 -11.22
N TYR A 17 -7.15 -16.09 -9.95
CA TYR A 17 -6.05 -16.05 -9.00
C TYR A 17 -5.10 -17.23 -9.26
N ARG A 18 -3.83 -16.92 -9.55
CA ARG A 18 -2.77 -17.90 -9.78
C ARG A 18 -1.54 -17.51 -8.95
N PRO A 19 -1.36 -18.04 -7.72
CA PRO A 19 -0.32 -17.60 -6.78
C PRO A 19 1.09 -17.64 -7.37
N GLU A 20 1.37 -18.60 -8.26
CA GLU A 20 2.67 -18.75 -8.91
C GLU A 20 3.04 -17.58 -9.85
N TYR A 21 2.06 -16.77 -10.27
CA TYR A 21 2.28 -15.60 -11.12
C TYR A 21 2.16 -14.28 -10.35
N GLN A 22 1.97 -14.30 -9.03
CA GLN A 22 1.73 -13.09 -8.24
C GLN A 22 2.82 -12.03 -8.44
N LYS A 23 4.11 -12.38 -8.35
CA LYS A 23 5.21 -11.42 -8.60
C LYS A 23 5.24 -10.84 -10.02
N ILE A 24 4.79 -11.61 -11.01
CA ILE A 24 4.67 -11.14 -12.40
C ILE A 24 3.54 -10.12 -12.48
N ALA A 25 2.38 -10.48 -11.94
CA ALA A 25 1.22 -9.61 -11.93
C ALA A 25 1.48 -8.31 -11.15
N GLU A 26 2.12 -8.37 -9.98
CA GLU A 26 2.60 -7.19 -9.26
C GLU A 26 3.45 -6.25 -10.12
N SER A 27 4.22 -6.78 -11.06
CA SER A 27 5.01 -5.94 -11.97
C SER A 27 4.14 -5.31 -13.05
N ILE A 28 3.26 -6.11 -13.68
CA ILE A 28 2.40 -5.69 -14.79
C ILE A 28 1.31 -4.71 -14.35
N PHE A 29 0.75 -4.90 -13.15
CA PHE A 29 -0.28 -4.04 -12.56
C PHE A 29 0.32 -2.90 -11.72
N SER A 30 1.59 -2.54 -11.93
CA SER A 30 2.20 -1.39 -11.26
C SER A 30 1.55 -0.08 -11.70
N GLN A 31 1.52 0.89 -10.79
CA GLN A 31 1.03 2.25 -11.05
C GLN A 31 2.13 3.26 -10.75
N GLY A 32 2.10 4.41 -11.42
CA GLY A 32 3.04 5.50 -11.19
C GLY A 32 2.60 6.80 -11.85
N ASN A 33 3.00 7.91 -11.26
CA ASN A 33 2.71 9.27 -11.72
C ASN A 33 3.99 10.12 -11.90
N ALA A 34 5.10 9.45 -12.21
CA ALA A 34 6.48 9.97 -12.26
C ALA A 34 7.07 10.42 -10.92
N ARG A 35 6.27 11.06 -10.07
CA ARG A 35 6.63 11.49 -8.71
C ARG A 35 6.79 10.32 -7.76
N MET A 36 5.90 9.33 -7.88
CA MET A 36 5.94 8.09 -7.12
C MET A 36 5.42 6.92 -7.95
N GLY A 37 5.71 5.72 -7.48
CA GLY A 37 5.23 4.49 -8.11
C GLY A 37 5.11 3.35 -7.11
N GLY A 38 4.24 2.41 -7.41
CA GLY A 38 4.01 1.24 -6.57
C GLY A 38 3.72 0.02 -7.43
N ARG A 39 4.18 -1.14 -6.97
CA ARG A 39 3.84 -2.43 -7.56
C ARG A 39 2.37 -2.74 -7.35
N GLY A 40 1.80 -3.59 -8.19
CA GLY A 40 0.45 -4.12 -8.11
C GLY A 40 0.21 -5.13 -6.97
N HIS A 41 0.94 -5.04 -5.84
CA HIS A 41 0.77 -5.93 -4.68
C HIS A 41 -0.58 -5.72 -3.99
N PHE A 42 -1.08 -6.73 -3.29
CA PHE A 42 -2.34 -6.63 -2.57
C PHE A 42 -2.27 -5.65 -1.41
N GLU A 43 -3.38 -5.00 -1.12
CA GLU A 43 -3.53 -4.10 0.04
C GLU A 43 -3.43 -4.90 1.34
N GLU A 44 -4.00 -6.09 1.37
CA GLU A 44 -4.01 -7.01 2.50
C GLU A 44 -2.72 -7.81 2.68
N TYR A 45 -2.62 -8.42 3.86
CA TYR A 45 -1.56 -9.38 4.15
C TYR A 45 -1.58 -10.55 3.16
N TYR A 46 -0.39 -10.96 2.72
CA TYR A 46 -0.20 -12.04 1.78
C TYR A 46 1.04 -12.86 2.17
N SER A 47 0.86 -14.14 2.53
CA SER A 47 1.98 -15.01 2.90
C SER A 47 2.73 -15.63 1.73
N GLY A 48 2.18 -15.54 0.52
CA GLY A 48 2.78 -16.12 -0.68
C GLY A 48 3.97 -15.31 -1.21
N PRO A 49 4.67 -15.81 -2.25
CA PRO A 49 5.75 -15.07 -2.89
C PRO A 49 5.25 -13.74 -3.46
N SER A 50 5.72 -12.64 -2.88
CA SER A 50 5.39 -11.26 -3.25
C SER A 50 6.63 -10.38 -3.21
N LEU A 51 6.59 -9.25 -3.92
CA LEU A 51 7.53 -8.15 -3.79
C LEU A 51 6.73 -6.86 -3.57
N ILE A 52 6.55 -6.48 -2.31
CA ILE A 52 5.98 -5.18 -1.93
C ILE A 52 6.99 -4.09 -2.28
N GLY A 53 6.62 -3.17 -3.16
CA GLY A 53 7.51 -2.11 -3.64
C GLY A 53 6.77 -0.82 -3.88
N ASN A 54 7.12 0.23 -3.12
CA ASN A 54 6.72 1.61 -3.36
C ASN A 54 7.99 2.45 -3.53
N TYR A 55 7.97 3.47 -4.38
CA TYR A 55 9.18 4.20 -4.78
C TYR A 55 8.89 5.68 -4.92
N VAL A 56 9.86 6.51 -4.53
CA VAL A 56 9.80 7.97 -4.67
C VAL A 56 10.80 8.40 -5.74
N GLY A 57 10.33 9.16 -6.73
CA GLY A 57 11.15 9.66 -7.82
C GLY A 57 12.34 10.48 -7.30
N GLY A 58 13.54 10.16 -7.76
CA GLY A 58 14.77 10.88 -7.40
C GLY A 58 15.37 10.51 -6.03
N ILE A 59 14.67 9.78 -5.17
CA ILE A 59 15.19 9.37 -3.86
C ILE A 59 15.96 8.07 -4.01
N TYR A 60 17.28 8.14 -3.81
CA TYR A 60 18.17 7.00 -3.97
C TYR A 60 19.13 6.84 -2.80
N TYR A 61 19.71 5.65 -2.72
CA TYR A 61 20.77 5.31 -1.78
C TYR A 61 22.03 4.82 -2.51
N PRO A 62 23.21 5.37 -2.19
CA PRO A 62 24.47 4.94 -2.76
C PRO A 62 24.96 3.66 -2.07
N ASP A 63 24.36 2.52 -2.41
CA ASP A 63 24.69 1.23 -1.81
C ASP A 63 26.12 0.81 -2.19
N LYS A 64 26.94 0.47 -1.20
CA LYS A 64 28.37 0.23 -1.41
C LYS A 64 28.57 -0.92 -2.41
N THR A 65 29.46 -0.72 -3.38
CA THR A 65 29.72 -1.71 -4.43
C THR A 65 30.17 -3.03 -3.83
N ARG A 66 29.43 -4.10 -4.16
CA ARG A 66 29.76 -5.49 -3.81
C ARG A 66 30.11 -6.25 -5.09
N VAL A 67 31.38 -6.63 -5.23
CA VAL A 67 31.92 -7.36 -6.39
C VAL A 67 32.79 -8.52 -5.94
N GLY A 68 32.96 -9.54 -6.79
CA GLY A 68 33.84 -10.67 -6.50
C GLY A 68 35.31 -10.25 -6.36
N TRP A 69 35.82 -9.43 -7.30
CA TRP A 69 37.19 -8.90 -7.30
C TRP A 69 37.20 -7.46 -7.81
N TRP A 70 37.89 -6.57 -7.10
CA TRP A 70 37.96 -5.15 -7.47
C TRP A 70 38.77 -4.94 -8.76
N LYS A 71 38.37 -3.94 -9.56
CA LYS A 71 39.08 -3.50 -10.77
C LYS A 71 39.17 -1.98 -10.78
N ASN A 72 40.25 -1.46 -11.37
CA ASN A 72 40.43 -0.02 -11.55
C ASN A 72 39.29 0.53 -12.41
N GLY A 73 38.64 1.59 -11.94
CA GLY A 73 37.49 2.21 -12.61
C GLY A 73 36.13 1.74 -12.12
N TYR A 74 36.04 0.76 -11.20
CA TYR A 74 34.76 0.41 -10.59
C TYR A 74 34.20 1.55 -9.74
N PRO A 75 32.87 1.80 -9.81
CA PRO A 75 32.23 2.82 -9.01
C PRO A 75 32.27 2.42 -7.53
N GLN A 76 32.33 3.41 -6.65
CA GLN A 76 32.35 3.18 -5.20
C GLN A 76 31.00 2.68 -4.67
N TYR A 77 29.91 3.01 -5.37
CA TYR A 77 28.55 2.63 -5.01
C TYR A 77 27.72 2.31 -6.25
N TYR A 78 26.60 1.63 -6.01
CA TYR A 78 25.52 1.41 -6.96
C TYR A 78 24.29 2.16 -6.43
N ALA A 79 23.85 3.20 -7.15
CA ALA A 79 22.68 3.96 -6.74
C ALA A 79 21.42 3.09 -6.92
N LYS A 80 20.62 2.97 -5.86
CA LYS A 80 19.37 2.22 -5.87
C LYS A 80 18.23 3.12 -5.44
N VAL A 81 17.11 3.05 -6.15
CA VAL A 81 15.86 3.63 -5.65
C VAL A 81 15.40 2.78 -4.48
N LEU A 82 14.97 3.45 -3.41
CA LEU A 82 14.59 2.77 -2.18
C LEU A 82 13.13 2.32 -2.24
N ASN A 83 12.85 1.15 -1.68
CA ASN A 83 11.49 0.84 -1.29
C ASN A 83 11.08 1.90 -0.25
N ALA A 84 9.90 2.49 -0.38
CA ALA A 84 9.33 3.50 0.49
C ALA A 84 8.14 2.91 1.28
N ALA A 85 7.58 3.69 2.21
CA ALA A 85 6.51 3.22 3.09
C ALA A 85 5.35 2.57 2.29
N ASN A 86 4.88 1.42 2.75
CA ASN A 86 3.69 0.77 2.21
C ASN A 86 2.45 1.50 2.70
N TRP A 87 2.00 2.46 1.89
CA TRP A 87 0.86 3.30 2.19
C TRP A 87 -0.48 2.60 1.94
N SER A 88 -0.55 1.59 1.06
CA SER A 88 -1.80 0.93 0.68
C SER A 88 -2.18 -0.22 1.60
N ALA A 89 -1.39 -0.48 2.65
CA ALA A 89 -1.59 -1.61 3.54
C ALA A 89 -2.91 -1.52 4.33
N ILE A 90 -3.69 -2.60 4.31
CA ILE A 90 -4.93 -2.79 5.05
C ILE A 90 -4.90 -4.21 5.64
N ASP A 91 -4.74 -4.35 6.95
CA ASP A 91 -4.83 -5.65 7.60
C ASP A 91 -6.28 -5.96 7.97
N ILE A 92 -6.69 -7.20 7.75
CA ILE A 92 -8.09 -7.62 7.90
C ILE A 92 -8.13 -8.86 8.77
N TYR A 93 -9.02 -8.88 9.74
CA TYR A 93 -9.30 -10.03 10.56
C TYR A 93 -10.79 -10.34 10.48
N VAL A 94 -11.12 -11.58 10.11
CA VAL A 94 -12.49 -12.10 10.02
C VAL A 94 -12.68 -13.13 11.12
N ASN A 95 -13.61 -12.92 12.04
CA ASN A 95 -13.84 -13.79 13.20
C ASN A 95 -12.55 -14.07 14.01
N GLY A 96 -11.65 -13.09 14.09
CA GLY A 96 -10.35 -13.20 14.76
C GLY A 96 -9.23 -13.84 13.93
N GLU A 97 -9.53 -14.40 12.75
CA GLU A 97 -8.54 -14.95 11.82
C GLU A 97 -8.03 -13.86 10.88
N ARG A 98 -6.71 -13.70 10.75
CA ARG A 98 -6.11 -12.75 9.80
C ARG A 98 -6.35 -13.22 8.37
N PHE A 99 -6.94 -12.38 7.54
CA PHE A 99 -7.20 -12.69 6.15
C PHE A 99 -5.89 -12.81 5.36
N ASP A 100 -5.80 -13.86 4.54
CA ASP A 100 -4.69 -14.11 3.64
C ASP A 100 -5.21 -14.86 2.41
N LEU A 101 -5.18 -14.19 1.25
CA LEU A 101 -5.65 -14.77 -0.01
C LEU A 101 -4.85 -16.03 -0.40
N ASN A 102 -3.58 -16.14 0.03
CA ASN A 102 -2.74 -17.31 -0.25
C ASN A 102 -3.19 -18.57 0.48
N GLN A 103 -3.84 -18.42 1.64
CA GLN A 103 -4.34 -19.53 2.46
C GLN A 103 -5.84 -19.76 2.26
N SER A 104 -6.53 -18.84 1.61
CA SER A 104 -7.97 -18.89 1.40
C SER A 104 -8.34 -19.64 0.13
N LYS A 105 -9.54 -20.24 0.13
CA LYS A 105 -10.13 -20.82 -1.08
C LYS A 105 -10.80 -19.71 -1.88
N VAL A 106 -10.32 -19.49 -3.10
CA VAL A 106 -10.80 -18.42 -3.98
C VAL A 106 -11.90 -18.93 -4.90
N HIS A 107 -13.09 -18.35 -4.82
CA HIS A 107 -14.24 -18.68 -5.65
C HIS A 107 -14.30 -17.82 -6.92
N HIS A 108 -14.00 -16.53 -6.76
CA HIS A 108 -13.94 -15.56 -7.85
C HIS A 108 -12.74 -14.65 -7.62
N PHE A 109 -12.06 -14.27 -8.69
CA PHE A 109 -10.98 -13.30 -8.66
C PHE A 109 -10.94 -12.56 -9.98
N LYS A 110 -10.85 -11.24 -9.92
CA LYS A 110 -10.55 -10.41 -11.07
C LYS A 110 -9.66 -9.26 -10.64
N ARG A 111 -8.59 -8.98 -11.39
CA ARG A 111 -7.76 -7.79 -11.25
C ARG A 111 -7.64 -7.11 -12.60
N THR A 112 -7.96 -5.82 -12.66
CA THR A 112 -8.01 -5.04 -13.90
C THR A 112 -7.24 -3.75 -13.72
N LEU A 113 -6.25 -3.52 -14.58
CA LEU A 113 -5.65 -2.19 -14.75
C LEU A 113 -6.43 -1.50 -15.86
N HIS A 114 -7.16 -0.43 -15.52
CA HIS A 114 -7.83 0.43 -16.49
C HIS A 114 -6.83 1.50 -16.92
N MET A 115 -6.25 1.35 -18.12
CA MET A 115 -5.17 2.22 -18.61
C MET A 115 -5.69 3.55 -19.16
N ASP A 116 -6.96 3.60 -19.55
CA ASP A 116 -7.71 4.79 -19.94
C ASP A 116 -7.90 5.76 -18.77
N ASP A 117 -8.33 5.26 -17.61
CA ASP A 117 -8.61 6.07 -16.42
C ASP A 117 -7.48 6.04 -15.37
N GLY A 118 -6.52 5.11 -15.46
CA GLY A 118 -5.31 5.07 -14.64
C GLY A 118 -5.45 4.43 -13.25
N TYR A 119 -6.51 3.65 -13.00
CA TYR A 119 -6.73 2.97 -11.72
C TYR A 119 -6.62 1.44 -11.80
N LEU A 120 -6.25 0.84 -10.66
CA LEU A 120 -6.19 -0.60 -10.47
C LEU A 120 -7.43 -1.01 -9.68
N GLU A 121 -8.18 -1.96 -10.22
CA GLU A 121 -9.36 -2.54 -9.61
C GLU A 121 -9.15 -4.03 -9.35
N ARG A 122 -9.64 -4.52 -8.22
CA ARG A 122 -9.66 -5.93 -7.90
C ARG A 122 -10.96 -6.31 -7.22
N SER A 123 -11.51 -7.46 -7.59
CA SER A 123 -12.57 -8.12 -6.83
C SER A 123 -12.19 -9.56 -6.54
N CYS A 124 -12.56 -10.06 -5.37
CA CYS A 124 -12.48 -11.48 -5.08
C CYS A 124 -13.56 -11.94 -4.09
N THR A 125 -14.04 -13.16 -4.28
CA THR A 125 -14.88 -13.86 -3.30
C THR A 125 -14.06 -15.03 -2.79
N CYS A 126 -13.90 -15.11 -1.47
CA CYS A 126 -13.02 -16.11 -0.86
C CYS A 126 -13.59 -16.65 0.44
N GLU A 127 -13.26 -17.91 0.70
CA GLU A 127 -13.58 -18.67 1.90
C GLU A 127 -12.28 -18.84 2.69
N LEU A 128 -12.21 -18.25 3.88
CA LEU A 128 -11.08 -18.39 4.79
C LEU A 128 -10.98 -19.83 5.33
N PRO A 129 -9.82 -20.27 5.85
CA PRO A 129 -9.69 -21.57 6.51
C PRO A 129 -10.71 -21.85 7.64
N SER A 130 -11.16 -20.83 8.36
CA SER A 130 -12.26 -20.94 9.33
C SER A 130 -13.64 -21.24 8.72
N GLY A 131 -13.80 -21.15 7.40
CA GLY A 131 -15.06 -21.28 6.69
C GLY A 131 -15.84 -19.96 6.55
N ALA A 132 -15.30 -18.84 7.05
CA ALA A 132 -15.89 -17.52 6.85
C ALA A 132 -15.80 -17.12 5.37
N ILE A 133 -16.88 -16.61 4.80
CA ILE A 133 -16.93 -16.21 3.39
C ILE A 133 -17.12 -14.69 3.28
N ILE A 134 -16.19 -14.04 2.58
CA ILE A 134 -16.22 -12.61 2.30
C ILE A 134 -16.07 -12.32 0.82
N GLU A 135 -16.64 -11.20 0.40
CA GLU A 135 -16.34 -10.57 -0.88
C GLU A 135 -15.52 -9.30 -0.64
N ILE A 136 -14.52 -9.09 -1.48
CA ILE A 136 -13.64 -7.93 -1.48
C ILE A 136 -13.78 -7.22 -2.81
N HIS A 137 -13.85 -5.89 -2.76
CA HIS A 137 -13.68 -5.01 -3.92
C HIS A 137 -12.70 -3.90 -3.54
N ALA A 138 -11.66 -3.70 -4.34
CA ALA A 138 -10.62 -2.72 -4.09
C ALA A 138 -10.35 -1.91 -5.35
N ILE A 139 -10.28 -0.59 -5.20
CA ILE A 139 -9.87 0.36 -6.24
C ILE A 139 -8.77 1.24 -5.67
N ARG A 140 -7.68 1.42 -6.42
CA ARG A 140 -6.65 2.39 -6.04
C ARG A 140 -6.02 3.09 -7.23
N PHE A 141 -5.46 4.26 -6.97
CA PHE A 141 -4.72 5.03 -7.95
C PHE A 141 -3.68 5.96 -7.31
N LEU A 142 -2.71 6.37 -8.12
CA LEU A 142 -1.81 7.48 -7.84
C LEU A 142 -2.26 8.64 -8.74
N SER A 143 -2.55 9.79 -8.15
CA SER A 143 -3.14 10.91 -8.88
C SER A 143 -2.14 11.49 -9.89
N MET A 144 -2.56 11.67 -11.13
CA MET A 144 -1.78 12.35 -12.16
C MET A 144 -1.93 13.88 -12.10
N ALA A 145 -3.02 14.37 -11.48
CA ALA A 145 -3.30 15.80 -11.35
C ALA A 145 -2.67 16.39 -10.06
N TRP A 146 -2.57 15.58 -9.03
CA TRP A 146 -1.96 15.90 -7.74
C TRP A 146 -0.89 14.85 -7.48
N ASP A 147 0.29 15.03 -8.08
CA ASP A 147 1.33 14.01 -8.20
C ASP A 147 1.92 13.51 -6.86
N GLU A 148 1.65 14.21 -5.77
CA GLU A 148 1.98 13.82 -4.40
C GLU A 148 0.91 12.94 -3.74
N CYS A 149 -0.26 12.78 -4.37
CA CYS A 149 -1.45 12.19 -3.77
C CYS A 149 -1.85 10.88 -4.43
N GLY A 150 -2.68 10.13 -3.72
CA GLY A 150 -3.34 8.95 -4.22
C GLY A 150 -4.34 8.42 -3.20
N ALA A 151 -5.10 7.43 -3.62
CA ALA A 151 -6.18 6.89 -2.79
C ALA A 151 -6.38 5.40 -3.03
N CYS A 152 -6.96 4.76 -2.02
CA CYS A 152 -7.43 3.38 -2.06
C CYS A 152 -8.80 3.32 -1.41
N GLN A 153 -9.78 2.77 -2.12
CA GLN A 153 -11.05 2.33 -1.58
C GLN A 153 -11.03 0.80 -1.49
N TYR A 154 -11.36 0.25 -0.33
CA TYR A 154 -11.36 -1.19 -0.09
C TYR A 154 -12.65 -1.57 0.64
N THR A 155 -13.48 -2.38 0.00
CA THR A 155 -14.78 -2.81 0.51
C THR A 155 -14.74 -4.29 0.85
N ILE A 156 -15.27 -4.64 2.02
CA ILE A 156 -15.48 -6.01 2.48
C ILE A 156 -16.97 -6.21 2.71
N THR A 157 -17.56 -7.18 2.01
CA THR A 157 -18.96 -7.58 2.19
C THR A 157 -19.00 -8.95 2.88
N ALA A 158 -19.75 -9.05 3.97
CA ALA A 158 -19.98 -10.33 4.64
C ALA A 158 -21.00 -11.16 3.87
N LEU A 159 -20.68 -12.42 3.58
CA LEU A 159 -21.61 -13.35 2.92
C LEU A 159 -22.32 -14.29 3.91
N GLN A 160 -22.14 -14.03 5.22
CA GLN A 160 -22.70 -14.78 6.33
C GLN A 160 -23.06 -13.83 7.48
N ASP A 161 -24.07 -14.20 8.27
CA ASP A 161 -24.48 -13.44 9.46
C ASP A 161 -23.44 -13.48 10.58
N ALA A 162 -23.49 -12.46 11.44
CA ALA A 162 -22.63 -12.30 12.61
C ALA A 162 -21.11 -12.39 12.30
N THR A 163 -20.71 -11.94 11.11
CA THR A 163 -19.30 -11.90 10.70
C THR A 163 -18.59 -10.74 11.40
N GLN A 164 -17.64 -11.05 12.28
CA GLN A 164 -16.83 -10.04 12.95
C GLN A 164 -15.68 -9.62 12.04
N ILE A 165 -15.59 -8.33 11.72
CA ILE A 165 -14.52 -7.77 10.89
C ILE A 165 -13.74 -6.76 11.73
N ARG A 166 -12.44 -6.97 11.90
CA ARG A 166 -11.51 -5.95 12.41
C ARG A 166 -10.57 -5.53 11.29
N VAL A 167 -10.46 -4.23 11.08
CA VAL A 167 -9.63 -3.67 10.00
C VAL A 167 -8.59 -2.73 10.58
N GLN A 168 -7.36 -2.86 10.10
CA GLN A 168 -6.26 -1.92 10.39
C GLN A 168 -5.79 -1.30 9.07
N SER A 169 -6.04 -0.01 8.87
CA SER A 169 -5.43 0.76 7.78
C SER A 169 -4.06 1.26 8.22
N ILE A 170 -2.99 0.73 7.61
CA ILE A 170 -1.62 0.84 8.11
C ILE A 170 -0.75 1.65 7.15
N LEU A 171 0.02 2.60 7.66
CA LEU A 171 1.22 3.09 7.00
C LEU A 171 2.41 2.31 7.55
N ASP A 172 2.97 1.42 6.73
CA ASP A 172 4.05 0.52 7.15
C ASP A 172 5.40 0.99 6.60
N TYR A 173 6.32 1.30 7.51
CA TYR A 173 7.69 1.71 7.19
C TYR A 173 8.72 0.63 7.55
N ASP A 174 8.29 -0.54 8.02
CA ASP A 174 9.16 -1.71 8.22
C ASP A 174 9.35 -2.51 6.92
N ILE A 175 9.69 -1.77 5.88
CA ILE A 175 9.93 -2.26 4.53
C ILE A 175 11.43 -2.42 4.30
N ARG A 176 11.79 -3.49 3.58
CA ARG A 176 13.18 -3.83 3.22
C ARG A 176 13.33 -3.80 1.70
N ASN A 177 14.55 -3.51 1.25
CA ASN A 177 14.94 -3.70 -0.14
C ASN A 177 15.42 -5.15 -0.33
N GLU A 178 14.75 -5.92 -1.19
CA GLU A 178 15.13 -7.33 -1.50
C GLU A 178 16.56 -7.41 -2.07
N ASP A 179 17.00 -6.36 -2.77
CA ASP A 179 18.28 -6.29 -3.44
C ASP A 179 19.39 -5.59 -2.63
N ALA A 180 19.19 -5.30 -1.34
CA ALA A 180 20.21 -4.64 -0.51
C ALA A 180 21.52 -5.45 -0.45
N ASN A 181 22.66 -4.84 -0.81
CA ASN A 181 23.94 -5.55 -0.94
C ASN A 181 24.39 -6.19 0.39
N TYR A 182 24.05 -5.54 1.51
CA TYR A 182 24.43 -5.91 2.87
C TYR A 182 23.22 -6.13 3.80
N GLN A 183 21.99 -6.20 3.26
CA GLN A 183 20.76 -6.37 4.04
C GLN A 183 20.54 -5.29 5.13
N GLU A 184 21.07 -4.08 4.91
CA GLU A 184 20.94 -2.95 5.83
C GLU A 184 19.61 -2.21 5.63
N ASP A 185 19.08 -1.64 6.73
CA ASP A 185 18.01 -0.64 6.63
C ASP A 185 18.58 0.66 6.05
N PHE A 186 18.00 1.15 4.96
CA PHE A 186 18.42 2.39 4.28
C PHE A 186 17.82 3.67 4.87
N TRP A 187 16.95 3.49 5.86
CA TRP A 187 15.91 4.42 6.27
C TRP A 187 16.01 4.61 7.79
N GLU A 188 15.99 5.86 8.25
CA GLU A 188 15.94 6.25 9.66
C GLU A 188 14.63 6.99 9.91
N SER A 189 13.97 6.67 11.03
CA SER A 189 12.76 7.37 11.45
C SER A 189 13.16 8.69 12.10
N VAL A 190 12.61 9.80 11.60
CA VAL A 190 12.86 11.14 12.13
C VAL A 190 11.75 11.52 13.10
N GLU A 191 10.50 11.37 12.67
CA GLU A 191 9.33 11.72 13.46
C GLU A 191 8.08 10.99 12.95
N SER A 192 7.10 10.79 13.83
CA SER A 192 5.73 10.50 13.41
C SER A 192 4.79 11.12 14.43
N TYR A 193 3.74 11.77 13.95
CA TYR A 193 2.83 12.57 14.76
C TYR A 193 1.37 12.16 14.51
N ASN A 194 0.53 12.47 15.49
CA ASN A 194 -0.92 12.32 15.42
C ASN A 194 -1.54 13.69 15.73
N ALA A 195 -2.26 14.25 14.75
CA ALA A 195 -3.24 15.29 14.99
C ALA A 195 -4.47 14.98 14.15
N SER A 196 -5.65 14.92 14.79
CA SER A 196 -6.95 14.88 14.11
C SER A 196 -7.04 13.87 12.96
N ASN A 197 -7.18 12.57 13.24
CA ASN A 197 -7.32 11.49 12.24
C ASN A 197 -6.24 11.42 11.15
N LEU A 198 -5.15 12.17 11.30
CA LEU A 198 -4.01 12.18 10.39
C LEU A 198 -2.83 11.54 11.08
N LEU A 199 -2.20 10.64 10.35
CA LEU A 199 -0.95 10.02 10.76
C LEU A 199 0.07 10.25 9.65
N TYR A 200 1.31 10.58 10.03
CA TYR A 200 2.42 10.60 9.09
C TYR A 200 3.65 9.88 9.62
N ILE A 201 4.48 9.42 8.70
CA ILE A 201 5.84 8.94 8.97
C ILE A 201 6.81 9.82 8.20
N HIS A 202 7.72 10.48 8.94
CA HIS A 202 8.84 11.25 8.40
C HIS A 202 10.12 10.44 8.53
N SER A 203 10.77 10.26 7.41
CA SER A 203 11.89 9.37 7.21
C SER A 203 13.06 10.06 6.54
N GLN A 204 14.28 9.59 6.83
CA GLN A 204 15.50 10.08 6.20
C GLN A 204 16.37 8.91 5.73
N THR A 205 16.97 9.04 4.54
CA THR A 205 17.96 8.09 4.05
C THR A 205 19.30 8.27 4.77
N LYS A 206 19.97 7.20 5.20
CA LYS A 206 21.17 7.29 6.08
C LYS A 206 22.37 8.05 5.49
N ILE A 207 22.63 7.92 4.18
CA ILE A 207 23.84 8.49 3.55
C ILE A 207 23.53 9.80 2.82
N THR A 208 22.51 9.78 1.96
CA THR A 208 22.15 10.92 1.11
C THR A 208 21.33 11.98 1.84
N ALA A 209 20.86 11.68 3.05
CA ALA A 209 20.04 12.57 3.88
C ALA A 209 18.77 13.11 3.19
N PHE A 210 18.31 12.46 2.11
CA PHE A 210 17.00 12.75 1.56
C PHE A 210 15.93 12.44 2.59
N GLN A 211 14.93 13.29 2.68
CA GLN A 211 13.80 13.10 3.57
C GLN A 211 12.53 12.84 2.77
N VAL A 212 11.69 11.94 3.29
CA VAL A 212 10.37 11.64 2.75
C VAL A 212 9.39 11.65 3.90
N CYS A 213 8.27 12.34 3.72
CA CYS A 213 7.15 12.30 4.64
C CYS A 213 5.94 11.72 3.90
N VAL A 214 5.34 10.68 4.50
CA VAL A 214 4.10 10.08 4.01
C VAL A 214 3.04 10.28 5.06
N GLY A 215 1.96 10.95 4.70
CA GLY A 215 0.79 11.17 5.55
C GLY A 215 -0.41 10.45 4.98
N PHE A 216 -1.33 10.02 5.84
CA PHE A 216 -2.58 9.42 5.41
C PHE A 216 -3.75 9.73 6.36
N GLU A 217 -4.95 9.64 5.80
CA GLU A 217 -6.22 9.58 6.52
C GLU A 217 -6.94 8.28 6.17
N THR A 218 -7.79 7.81 7.08
CA THR A 218 -8.74 6.73 6.78
C THR A 218 -10.14 7.12 7.24
N LYS A 219 -11.13 6.88 6.37
CA LYS A 219 -12.55 6.94 6.69
C LYS A 219 -13.15 5.55 6.56
N PHE A 220 -14.05 5.20 7.46
CA PHE A 220 -14.78 3.94 7.45
C PHE A 220 -16.25 4.21 7.14
N PHE A 221 -16.84 3.39 6.28
CA PHE A 221 -18.26 3.46 5.95
C PHE A 221 -18.90 2.10 6.17
N LEU A 222 -19.98 2.05 6.93
CA LEU A 222 -20.82 0.85 7.07
C LEU A 222 -22.07 1.04 6.20
N ASN A 223 -22.27 0.17 5.21
CA ASN A 223 -23.38 0.25 4.26
C ASN A 223 -23.53 1.65 3.63
N GLY A 224 -22.39 2.26 3.27
CA GLY A 224 -22.31 3.61 2.68
C GLY A 224 -22.49 4.77 3.65
N LYS A 225 -22.66 4.54 4.96
CA LYS A 225 -22.74 5.59 5.98
C LYS A 225 -21.41 5.75 6.69
N LEU A 226 -20.89 6.97 6.73
CA LEU A 226 -19.65 7.31 7.44
C LEU A 226 -19.76 6.95 8.92
N ILE A 227 -18.69 6.34 9.45
CA ILE A 227 -18.54 5.94 10.84
C ILE A 227 -17.39 6.75 11.44
N ASP A 228 -17.75 7.71 12.30
CA ASP A 228 -16.82 8.62 12.98
C ASP A 228 -16.48 8.18 14.42
N ASP A 229 -17.07 7.07 14.89
CA ASP A 229 -16.87 6.50 16.22
C ASP A 229 -15.99 5.23 16.19
N GLY A 230 -15.43 4.88 17.35
CA GLY A 230 -14.66 3.63 17.52
C GLY A 230 -13.28 3.60 16.85
N LEU A 231 -12.83 4.70 16.24
CA LEU A 231 -11.53 4.78 15.60
C LEU A 231 -10.39 4.74 16.63
N ILE A 232 -9.55 3.72 16.54
CA ILE A 232 -8.34 3.58 17.34
C ILE A 232 -7.15 4.02 16.50
N HIS A 233 -6.30 4.86 17.09
CA HIS A 233 -5.04 5.28 16.49
C HIS A 233 -3.89 4.65 17.27
N GLU A 234 -3.06 3.87 16.60
CA GLU A 234 -1.89 3.27 17.23
C GLU A 234 -0.61 3.64 16.47
N ARG A 235 0.45 3.91 17.24
CA ARG A 235 1.80 4.11 16.75
C ARG A 235 2.68 3.00 17.29
N LEU A 236 3.31 2.28 16.38
CA LEU A 236 4.42 1.38 16.64
C LEU A 236 5.71 2.03 16.10
N SER A 237 6.87 1.47 16.46
CA SER A 237 8.17 2.06 16.09
C SER A 237 8.34 2.34 14.60
N ARG A 238 7.73 1.52 13.73
CA ARG A 238 7.79 1.64 12.25
C ARG A 238 6.42 1.54 11.58
N LYS A 239 5.33 1.70 12.31
CA LYS A 239 3.97 1.64 11.76
C LYS A 239 3.08 2.69 12.41
N ALA A 240 2.18 3.26 11.63
CA ALA A 240 1.08 4.08 12.13
C ALA A 240 -0.22 3.51 11.55
N LEU A 241 -1.25 3.33 12.36
CA LEU A 241 -2.49 2.70 11.91
C LEU A 241 -3.76 3.32 12.46
N HIS A 242 -4.82 3.19 11.67
CA HIS A 242 -6.20 3.40 12.04
C HIS A 242 -6.90 2.04 12.14
N GLU A 243 -7.50 1.73 13.27
CA GLU A 243 -8.23 0.49 13.50
C GLU A 243 -9.71 0.75 13.82
N ASN A 244 -10.59 -0.09 13.29
CA ASN A 244 -11.98 -0.18 13.73
C ASN A 244 -12.50 -1.63 13.60
N SER A 245 -13.56 -1.96 14.33
CA SER A 245 -14.17 -3.29 14.36
C SER A 245 -15.67 -3.22 14.18
N PHE A 246 -16.22 -4.18 13.43
CA PHE A 246 -17.62 -4.25 13.04
C PHE A 246 -18.15 -5.68 13.21
N VAL A 247 -19.46 -5.80 13.42
CA VAL A 247 -20.18 -7.07 13.33
C VAL A 247 -21.20 -6.93 12.20
N LEU A 248 -20.99 -7.69 11.13
CA LEU A 248 -21.76 -7.60 9.89
C LEU A 248 -22.78 -8.73 9.81
N GLN A 249 -23.98 -8.40 9.32
CA GLN A 249 -24.94 -9.40 8.84
C GLN A 249 -24.65 -9.76 7.38
N GLN A 250 -25.27 -10.82 6.87
CA GLN A 250 -25.14 -11.18 5.47
C GLN A 250 -25.60 -10.02 4.57
N GLY A 251 -24.72 -9.62 3.66
CA GLY A 251 -24.94 -8.51 2.72
C GLY A 251 -24.51 -7.14 3.26
N ASP A 252 -24.19 -7.01 4.55
CA ASP A 252 -23.58 -5.80 5.07
C ASP A 252 -22.14 -5.65 4.51
N SER A 253 -21.75 -4.41 4.28
CA SER A 253 -20.42 -4.06 3.78
C SER A 253 -19.77 -2.97 4.61
N ILE A 254 -18.46 -3.11 4.80
CA ILE A 254 -17.61 -2.02 5.28
C ILE A 254 -16.74 -1.54 4.14
N THR A 255 -16.59 -0.23 3.99
CA THR A 255 -15.72 0.39 3.00
C THR A 255 -14.69 1.26 3.72
N ILE A 256 -13.43 1.04 3.40
CA ILE A 256 -12.29 1.82 3.87
C ILE A 256 -11.89 2.76 2.75
N GLU A 257 -11.95 4.06 2.99
CA GLU A 257 -11.36 5.06 2.09
C GLU A 257 -10.08 5.58 2.72
N LYS A 258 -8.97 5.28 2.07
CA LYS A 258 -7.63 5.70 2.50
C LYS A 258 -7.06 6.68 1.50
N SER A 259 -6.76 7.86 1.98
CA SER A 259 -6.09 8.91 1.21
C SER A 259 -4.66 9.07 1.70
N MET A 260 -3.70 9.18 0.79
CA MET A 260 -2.29 9.40 1.14
C MET A 260 -1.72 10.64 0.43
N VAL A 261 -0.71 11.23 1.07
CA VAL A 261 0.18 12.22 0.49
C VAL A 261 1.62 11.80 0.76
N GLN A 262 2.46 11.94 -0.25
CA GLN A 262 3.91 11.73 -0.16
C GLN A 262 4.65 12.96 -0.66
N VAL A 263 5.46 13.55 0.22
CA VAL A 263 6.33 14.68 -0.09
C VAL A 263 7.79 14.32 0.20
N SER A 264 8.72 15.01 -0.46
CA SER A 264 10.16 14.75 -0.30
C SER A 264 10.98 16.04 -0.16
N SER A 265 12.20 15.91 0.35
CA SER A 265 13.17 17.00 0.47
C SER A 265 13.76 17.45 -0.86
N LEU A 266 13.38 16.82 -1.99
CA LEU A 266 13.71 17.34 -3.32
C LEU A 266 12.86 18.57 -3.68
N ASP A 267 11.71 18.72 -3.03
CA ASP A 267 10.71 19.73 -3.40
C ASP A 267 10.39 20.71 -2.27
N TYR A 268 10.49 20.26 -1.03
CA TYR A 268 10.26 21.09 0.14
C TYR A 268 11.50 21.11 1.03
N SER A 269 11.66 22.17 1.81
CA SER A 269 12.72 22.22 2.80
C SER A 269 12.51 21.16 3.88
N ALA A 270 13.60 20.58 4.38
CA ALA A 270 13.56 19.55 5.42
C ALA A 270 12.80 19.98 6.69
N GLY A 271 12.82 21.27 7.03
CA GLY A 271 12.14 21.81 8.21
C GLY A 271 10.62 21.96 8.04
N GLU A 272 10.11 21.91 6.81
CA GLU A 272 8.68 22.15 6.51
C GLU A 272 7.95 20.90 6.01
N ILE A 273 8.69 19.82 5.71
CA ILE A 273 8.15 18.63 5.04
C ILE A 273 6.99 17.98 5.82
N ALA A 274 7.06 17.95 7.15
CA ALA A 274 6.00 17.38 7.99
C ALA A 274 4.74 18.26 7.98
N SER A 275 4.89 19.59 8.11
CA SER A 275 3.75 20.52 8.08
C SER A 275 3.09 20.56 6.71
N VAL A 276 3.88 20.57 5.62
CA VAL A 276 3.36 20.52 4.24
C VAL A 276 2.60 19.22 3.99
N CYS A 277 3.14 18.08 4.47
CA CYS A 277 2.47 16.80 4.35
C CYS A 277 1.09 16.83 5.02
N LEU A 278 1.01 17.32 6.26
CA LEU A 278 -0.25 17.41 7.00
C LEU A 278 -1.28 18.34 6.34
N GLU A 279 -0.85 19.50 5.88
CA GLU A 279 -1.71 20.47 5.18
C GLU A 279 -2.31 19.87 3.90
N LYS A 280 -1.48 19.18 3.12
CA LYS A 280 -1.91 18.54 1.87
C LYS A 280 -2.84 17.36 2.11
N VAL A 281 -2.58 16.51 3.11
CA VAL A 281 -3.50 15.42 3.44
C VAL A 281 -4.86 16.01 3.81
N ASN A 282 -4.92 17.10 4.58
CA ASN A 282 -6.18 17.79 4.91
C ASN A 282 -6.90 18.38 3.69
N THR A 283 -6.16 18.96 2.75
CA THR A 283 -6.75 19.57 1.55
C THR A 283 -7.34 18.51 0.62
N TRP A 284 -6.64 17.39 0.44
CA TRP A 284 -7.05 16.30 -0.44
C TRP A 284 -8.39 15.66 -0.04
N LYS A 285 -8.75 15.69 1.25
CA LYS A 285 -10.02 15.12 1.77
C LYS A 285 -11.28 15.77 1.23
N HIS A 286 -11.14 16.98 0.68
CA HIS A 286 -12.25 17.85 0.27
C HIS A 286 -12.42 17.95 -1.25
N ILE A 287 -11.61 17.19 -2.00
CA ILE A 287 -11.60 17.13 -3.47
C ILE A 287 -12.18 15.79 -3.89
#